data_AF-A0A3B8SN91-F1
#
_entry.id   AF-A0A3B8SN91-F1
#
_cell.length_a   1.000
_cell.length_b   1.000
_cell.length_c   1.000
_cell.angle_alpha   90.00
_cell.angle_beta   90.00
_cell.angle_gamma   90.00
#
_symmetry.space_group_name_H-M   'P 1'
#
loop_
_entity.id
_entity.type
_entity.pdbx_description
1 polymer ?
#
loop_
_entity_poly.entity_id
_entity_poly.type
_entity_poly.pdbx_seq_one_letter_code
_entity_poly.pdbx_strand_id
1 'polypeptide(L)'
;MESKIKINGKDEDLSAMLLSAGRYALGRQTYIVQWTCEFLTNNTHLITTHDLKVIIRDIEQCEYYGWDCDKEEWIKLLKILKEELSKRGEN
;
A
#
# COMPACT_ATOMS: atom_id res chain seq x y z
N MET A 1 -11.68 -23.52 -11.58
CA MET A 1 -11.20 -22.49 -12.52
C MET A 1 -10.59 -21.41 -11.65
N GLU A 2 -9.27 -21.26 -11.66
CA GLU A 2 -8.60 -20.28 -10.80
C GLU A 2 -8.94 -18.86 -11.29
N SER A 3 -9.47 -18.01 -10.41
CA SER A 3 -9.72 -16.61 -10.72
C SER A 3 -8.38 -15.88 -10.81
N LYS A 4 -8.07 -15.34 -11.99
CA LYS A 4 -6.87 -14.52 -12.19
C LYS A 4 -7.07 -13.15 -11.55
N ILE A 5 -6.20 -12.77 -10.63
CA ILE A 5 -6.16 -11.42 -10.06
C ILE A 5 -5.57 -10.47 -11.11
N LYS A 6 -6.22 -9.33 -11.36
CA LYS A 6 -5.68 -8.28 -12.23
C LYS A 6 -5.01 -7.19 -11.40
N ILE A 7 -3.68 -7.18 -11.45
CA ILE A 7 -2.84 -6.15 -10.84
C ILE A 7 -2.67 -5.00 -11.84
N ASN A 8 -2.76 -3.77 -11.35
CA ASN A 8 -2.39 -2.55 -12.07
C ASN A 8 -0.91 -2.25 -11.77
N GLY A 9 -0.06 -2.36 -12.79
CA GLY A 9 1.38 -2.16 -12.71
C GLY A 9 2.10 -2.88 -13.84
N LYS A 10 3.40 -2.66 -13.96
CA LYS A 10 4.28 -3.42 -14.85
C LYS A 10 4.90 -4.61 -14.11
N ASP A 11 5.50 -5.53 -14.86
CA ASP A 11 6.21 -6.69 -14.29
C ASP A 11 7.34 -6.24 -13.35
N GLU A 12 7.99 -5.11 -13.65
CA GLU A 12 9.03 -4.53 -12.79
C GLU A 12 8.49 -4.05 -11.45
N ASP A 13 7.28 -3.49 -11.41
CA ASP A 13 6.64 -3.01 -10.17
C ASP A 13 6.34 -4.21 -9.26
N LEU A 14 5.80 -5.29 -9.83
CA LEU A 14 5.55 -6.54 -9.10
C LEU A 14 6.86 -7.17 -8.65
N SER A 15 7.89 -7.20 -9.51
CA SER A 15 9.22 -7.72 -9.16
C SER A 15 9.86 -6.93 -8.01
N ALA A 16 9.69 -5.61 -7.97
CA ALA A 16 10.17 -4.77 -6.87
C ALA A 16 9.46 -5.12 -5.55
N MET A 17 8.14 -5.34 -5.59
CA MET A 17 7.38 -5.77 -4.42
C MET A 17 7.79 -7.15 -3.91
N LEU A 18 8.04 -8.10 -4.82
CA LEU A 18 8.52 -9.45 -4.45
C LEU A 18 9.91 -9.42 -3.83
N LEU A 19 10.83 -8.65 -4.43
CA LEU A 19 12.18 -8.45 -3.87
C LEU A 19 12.11 -7.83 -2.48
N SER A 20 11.22 -6.85 -2.30
CA SER A 20 11.03 -6.20 -1.02
C SER A 20 10.51 -7.16 0.05
N ALA A 21 9.50 -7.97 -0.26
CA ALA A 21 8.98 -8.97 0.67
C ALA A 21 10.09 -9.94 1.14
N GLY A 22 10.94 -10.40 0.22
CA GLY A 22 12.10 -11.23 0.55
C GLY A 22 13.11 -10.51 1.46
N ARG A 23 13.41 -9.23 1.19
CA ARG A 23 14.33 -8.42 2.01
C ARG A 23 13.78 -8.13 3.40
N TYR A 24 12.47 -7.88 3.51
CA TYR A 24 11.78 -7.70 4.78
C TYR A 24 11.87 -8.98 5.64
N ALA A 25 11.61 -10.15 5.05
CA ALA A 25 11.75 -11.43 5.74
C ALA A 25 13.20 -11.71 6.24
N LEU A 26 14.21 -11.13 5.58
CA LEU A 26 15.61 -11.19 5.99
C LEU A 26 16.03 -10.08 6.97
N GLY A 27 15.15 -9.15 7.33
CA GLY A 27 15.44 -8.05 8.25
C GLY A 27 16.28 -6.92 7.65
N ARG A 28 16.21 -6.68 6.33
CA ARG A 28 16.97 -5.60 5.66
C ARG A 28 16.14 -4.32 5.51
N GLN A 29 16.73 -3.17 5.82
CA GLN A 29 16.15 -1.84 5.56
C GLN A 29 16.27 -1.46 4.06
N THR A 30 15.26 -0.80 3.50
CA THR A 30 15.16 -0.46 2.06
C THR A 30 14.30 0.80 1.80
N TYR A 31 14.34 1.34 0.57
CA TYR A 31 13.48 2.42 0.05
C TYR A 31 12.04 1.97 -0.28
N ILE A 32 11.50 1.02 0.48
CA ILE A 32 10.26 0.33 0.15
C ILE A 32 9.01 1.20 0.33
N VAL A 33 9.07 2.27 1.11
CA VAL A 33 7.89 3.08 1.45
C VAL A 33 7.25 3.65 0.19
N GLN A 34 8.03 4.29 -0.69
CA GLN A 34 7.51 4.86 -1.93
C GLN A 34 6.85 3.79 -2.82
N TRP A 35 7.56 2.69 -3.11
CA TRP A 35 7.02 1.62 -3.96
C TRP A 35 5.76 0.98 -3.35
N THR A 36 5.72 0.81 -2.03
CA THR A 36 4.53 0.28 -1.35
C THR A 36 3.34 1.23 -1.48
N CYS A 37 3.57 2.53 -1.24
CA CYS A 37 2.51 3.53 -1.33
C CYS A 37 1.95 3.65 -2.76
N GLU A 38 2.82 3.63 -3.77
CA GLU A 38 2.44 3.62 -5.18
C GLU A 38 1.67 2.33 -5.54
N PHE A 39 2.18 1.17 -5.12
CA PHE A 39 1.55 -0.12 -5.41
C PHE A 39 0.16 -0.23 -4.78
N LEU A 40 0.00 0.18 -3.52
CA LEU A 40 -1.30 0.23 -2.84
C LEU A 40 -2.26 1.20 -3.52
N THR A 41 -1.78 2.40 -3.87
CA THR A 41 -2.58 3.42 -4.57
C THR A 41 -3.13 2.89 -5.90
N ASN A 42 -2.30 2.22 -6.68
CA ASN A 42 -2.69 1.70 -8.00
C ASN A 42 -3.62 0.47 -7.92
N ASN A 43 -3.64 -0.20 -6.77
CA ASN A 43 -4.31 -1.49 -6.59
C ASN A 43 -5.36 -1.49 -5.47
N THR A 44 -5.93 -0.33 -5.14
CA THR A 44 -6.98 -0.23 -4.10
C THR A 44 -8.16 -1.16 -4.37
N HIS A 45 -8.49 -1.42 -5.64
CA HIS A 45 -9.54 -2.36 -6.06
C HIS A 45 -9.30 -3.81 -5.62
N LEU A 46 -8.06 -4.17 -5.28
CA LEU A 46 -7.69 -5.48 -4.74
C LEU A 46 -7.79 -5.56 -3.22
N ILE A 47 -7.93 -4.43 -2.54
CA ILE A 47 -7.99 -4.35 -1.08
C ILE A 47 -9.45 -4.48 -0.65
N THR A 48 -9.75 -5.37 0.31
CA THR A 48 -11.10 -5.47 0.86
C THR A 48 -11.45 -4.22 1.67
N THR A 49 -12.74 -3.91 1.85
CA THR A 49 -13.16 -2.77 2.69
C THR A 49 -12.70 -2.93 4.14
N HIS A 50 -12.63 -4.17 4.64
CA HIS A 50 -12.09 -4.45 5.97
C HIS A 50 -10.60 -4.09 6.06
N ASP A 51 -9.79 -4.61 5.13
CA ASP A 51 -8.34 -4.41 5.17
C ASP A 51 -7.97 -2.95 4.87
N LEU A 52 -8.76 -2.27 4.04
CA LEU A 52 -8.63 -0.83 3.80
C LEU A 52 -8.74 -0.03 5.10
N LYS A 53 -9.70 -0.36 5.97
CA LYS A 53 -9.86 0.28 7.29
C LYS A 53 -8.69 -0.03 8.22
N VAL A 54 -8.17 -1.26 8.17
CA VAL A 54 -6.99 -1.66 8.94
C VAL A 54 -5.77 -0.84 8.52
N ILE A 55 -5.49 -0.75 7.21
CA ILE A 55 -4.36 0.03 6.69
C ILE A 55 -4.49 1.50 7.08
N ILE A 56 -5.68 2.10 6.92
CA ILE A 56 -5.93 3.50 7.32
C ILE A 56 -5.59 3.71 8.80
N ARG A 57 -6.13 2.85 9.68
CA ARG A 57 -5.88 2.93 11.13
C ARG A 57 -4.40 2.80 11.44
N ASP A 58 -3.72 1.83 10.82
CA ASP A 58 -2.32 1.54 11.11
C ASP A 58 -1.42 2.70 10.67
N ILE A 59 -1.75 3.38 9.56
CA ILE A 59 -1.08 4.62 9.16
C ILE A 59 -1.37 5.73 10.20
N GLU A 60 -2.64 5.98 10.56
CA GLU A 60 -3.01 7.05 11.51
C GLU A 60 -2.39 6.89 12.91
N GLN A 61 -2.22 5.65 13.35
CA GLN A 61 -1.68 5.32 14.68
C GLN A 61 -0.17 5.09 14.66
N CYS A 62 0.49 5.26 13.50
CA CYS A 62 1.93 5.07 13.38
C CYS A 62 2.69 6.15 14.17
N GLU A 63 3.54 5.72 15.10
CA GLU A 63 4.40 6.61 15.88
C GLU A 63 5.59 7.15 15.07
N TYR A 64 6.08 6.37 14.10
CA TYR A 64 7.26 6.70 13.30
C TYR A 64 7.12 6.24 11.85
N TYR A 65 7.05 7.20 10.93
CA TYR A 65 6.84 6.96 9.50
C TYR A 65 8.12 6.67 8.70
N GLY A 66 9.29 6.71 9.32
CA GLY A 66 10.57 6.71 8.61
C GLY A 66 11.12 8.13 8.47
N TRP A 67 11.75 8.41 7.32
CA TRP A 67 12.29 9.73 7.00
C TRP A 67 11.15 10.70 6.59
N ASP A 68 11.45 11.98 6.47
CA ASP A 68 10.43 12.98 6.08
C ASP A 68 9.79 12.65 4.72
N CYS A 69 10.58 12.16 3.76
CA CYS A 69 10.08 11.69 2.47
C CYS A 69 9.15 10.46 2.59
N ASP A 70 9.41 9.56 3.53
CA ASP A 70 8.56 8.40 3.78
C ASP A 70 7.21 8.84 4.37
N LYS A 71 7.26 9.80 5.30
CA LYS A 71 6.07 10.40 5.90
C LYS A 71 5.19 11.06 4.84
N GLU A 72 5.78 11.81 3.91
CA GLU A 72 5.02 12.45 2.82
C GLU A 72 4.26 11.42 1.97
N GLU A 73 4.90 10.30 1.60
CA GLU A 73 4.25 9.22 0.85
C GLU A 73 3.13 8.55 1.65
N TRP A 74 3.32 8.31 2.95
CA TRP A 74 2.27 7.73 3.81
C TRP A 74 1.05 8.65 3.96
N ILE A 75 1.26 9.95 4.14
CA ILE A 75 0.17 10.92 4.28
C ILE A 75 -0.61 11.07 2.95
N LYS A 76 0.11 11.04 1.82
CA LYS A 76 -0.51 11.03 0.49
C LYS A 76 -1.35 9.77 0.28
N LEU A 77 -0.82 8.59 0.61
CA LEU A 77 -1.56 7.33 0.55
C LEU A 77 -2.81 7.39 1.45
N LEU A 78 -2.68 7.86 2.69
CA LEU A 78 -3.78 7.95 3.65
C LEU A 78 -4.98 8.72 3.09
N LYS A 79 -4.72 9.85 2.43
CA LYS A 79 -5.76 10.65 1.77
C LYS A 79 -6.50 9.83 0.70
N ILE A 80 -5.76 9.14 -0.17
CA ILE A 80 -6.32 8.31 -1.24
C ILE A 80 -7.17 7.16 -0.66
N LEU A 81 -6.67 6.48 0.37
CA LEU A 81 -7.39 5.36 0.99
C LEU A 81 -8.69 5.81 1.68
N LYS A 82 -8.70 7.00 2.31
CA LYS A 82 -9.92 7.57 2.89
C LYS A 82 -10.95 7.96 1.84
N GLU A 83 -10.51 8.57 0.74
CA GLU A 83 -11.39 8.87 -0.40
C GLU A 83 -11.99 7.60 -1.00
N GLU A 84 -11.17 6.55 -1.16
CA GLU A 84 -11.64 5.23 -1.61
C GLU A 84 -12.65 4.61 -0.63
N LEU A 85 -12.40 4.70 0.68
CA LEU A 85 -13.32 4.18 1.69
C LEU A 85 -14.67 4.91 1.66
N SER A 86 -14.67 6.24 1.46
CA SER A 86 -15.91 7.03 1.31
C SER A 86 -16.73 6.54 0.11
N LYS A 87 -16.08 6.39 -1.06
CA LYS A 87 -16.73 5.90 -2.30
C LYS A 87 -17.37 4.52 -2.12
N ARG A 88 -16.81 3.67 -1.27
CA ARG A 88 -17.36 2.34 -0.98
C ARG A 88 -18.55 2.35 -0.02
N GLY A 89 -18.69 3.38 0.82
CA GLY A 89 -19.80 3.54 1.76
C GLY A 89 -20.99 4.35 1.22
N GLU A 90 -20.80 5.05 0.11
CA GLU A 90 -21.85 5.78 -0.63
C GLU A 90 -22.63 4.90 -1.63
N ASN A 91 -22.26 3.61 -1.74
CA ASN A 91 -22.93 2.57 -2.54
C ASN A 91 -23.62 1.53 -1.64
#